data_AF-A0A1H7ZAA9-F1
#
_entry.id   AF-A0A1H7ZAA9-F1
#
_cell.length_a   1.000
_cell.length_b   1.000
_cell.length_c   1.000
_cell.angle_alpha   90.00
_cell.angle_beta   90.00
_cell.angle_gamma   90.00
#
_symmetry.space_group_name_H-M   'P 1'
#
loop_
_entity.id
_entity.type
_entity.pdbx_description
1 polymer ?
#
loop_
_entity_poly.entity_id
_entity_poly.type
_entity_poly.pdbx_seq_one_letter_code
_entity_poly.pdbx_strand_id
1 'polypeptide(L)'
;MADPGIVRRLVEDGQDREAAIAQVDAVFAAILAQLRDGRSVSLPSIGTLKAPEATVKAPFPAGAMRRQRKASLRSAQVIEAGEPFVPAGDRPTRRYFGHGIMA
;
A
#
# COMPACT_ATOMS: atom_id res chain seq x y z
N MET A 1 -1.91 -27.92 0.27
CA MET A 1 -2.73 -28.86 -0.51
C MET A 1 -2.39 -28.60 -1.95
N ALA A 2 -1.69 -29.56 -2.55
CA ALA A 2 -1.23 -29.49 -3.93
C ALA A 2 -2.40 -29.32 -4.91
N ASP A 3 -2.20 -28.51 -5.95
CA ASP A 3 -3.18 -28.33 -7.01
C ASP A 3 -3.38 -29.65 -7.77
N PRO A 4 -4.61 -30.19 -7.86
CA PRO A 4 -4.87 -31.49 -8.50
C PRO A 4 -4.50 -31.54 -9.98
N GLY A 5 -4.59 -30.41 -10.69
CA GLY A 5 -4.25 -30.32 -12.10
C GLY A 5 -2.74 -30.39 -12.34
N ILE A 6 -1.94 -29.78 -11.46
CA ILE A 6 -0.47 -29.86 -11.52
C ILE A 6 -0.01 -31.28 -11.20
N VAL A 7 -0.54 -31.89 -10.14
CA VAL A 7 -0.20 -33.27 -9.75
C VAL A 7 -0.52 -34.25 -10.89
N ARG A 8 -1.68 -34.10 -11.54
CA ARG A 8 -2.06 -34.95 -12.66
C ARG A 8 -1.06 -34.87 -13.81
N ARG A 9 -0.60 -33.67 -14.18
CA ARG A 9 0.40 -33.51 -15.25
C ARG A 9 1.74 -34.16 -14.89
N LEU A 10 2.20 -34.02 -13.65
CA LEU A 10 3.43 -34.68 -13.19
C LEU A 10 3.34 -36.20 -13.22
N VAL A 11 2.16 -36.75 -12.91
CA VAL A 11 1.90 -38.20 -13.04
C VAL A 11 1.84 -38.63 -14.50
N GLU A 12 1.25 -37.81 -15.38
CA GLU A 12 1.26 -38.05 -16.84
C GLU A 12 2.69 -38.01 -17.41
N ASP A 13 3.58 -37.22 -16.83
CA ASP A 13 5.03 -37.18 -17.13
C ASP A 13 5.82 -38.37 -16.52
N GLY A 14 5.13 -39.29 -15.82
CA GLY A 14 5.70 -40.53 -15.31
C GLY A 14 6.16 -40.49 -13.85
N GLN A 15 5.85 -39.43 -13.09
CA GLN A 15 6.11 -39.44 -11.64
C GLN A 15 5.11 -40.29 -10.87
N ASP A 16 5.57 -40.87 -9.76
CA ASP A 16 4.66 -41.45 -8.78
C ASP A 16 3.74 -40.36 -8.19
N ARG A 17 2.46 -40.71 -7.99
CA ARG A 17 1.45 -39.75 -7.54
C ARG A 17 1.73 -39.19 -6.15
N GLU A 18 2.22 -40.02 -5.24
CA GLU A 18 2.53 -39.59 -3.88
C GLU A 18 3.76 -38.68 -3.89
N ALA A 19 4.78 -39.04 -4.67
CA ALA A 19 5.96 -38.20 -4.88
C ALA A 19 5.61 -36.85 -5.51
N ALA A 20 4.73 -36.83 -6.53
CA ALA A 20 4.27 -35.60 -7.18
C ALA A 20 3.52 -34.67 -6.22
N ILE A 21 2.65 -35.22 -5.37
CA ILE A 21 1.94 -34.44 -4.33
C ILE A 21 2.94 -33.82 -3.35
N ALA A 22 3.87 -34.64 -2.82
CA ALA A 22 4.87 -34.18 -1.87
C ALA A 22 5.78 -33.09 -2.46
N GLN A 23 6.19 -33.26 -3.72
CA GLN A 23 7.01 -32.28 -4.42
C GLN A 23 6.29 -30.95 -4.62
N VAL A 24 5.03 -30.99 -5.07
CA VAL A 24 4.22 -29.77 -5.26
C VAL A 24 4.01 -29.05 -3.94
N ASP A 25 3.60 -29.76 -2.88
CA ASP A 25 3.40 -29.15 -1.56
C ASP A 25 4.70 -28.57 -0.99
N ALA A 26 5.85 -29.23 -1.17
CA ALA A 26 7.14 -28.73 -0.73
C ALA A 26 7.55 -27.42 -1.43
N VAL A 27 7.36 -27.33 -2.74
CA VAL A 27 7.65 -26.11 -3.52
C VAL A 27 6.77 -24.95 -3.06
N PHE A 28 5.46 -25.17 -2.94
CA PHE A 28 4.54 -24.12 -2.48
C PHE A 28 4.82 -23.70 -1.04
N ALA A 29 5.16 -24.64 -0.14
CA ALA A 29 5.53 -24.33 1.23
C ALA A 29 6.80 -23.46 1.29
N ALA A 30 7.82 -23.76 0.47
CA ALA A 30 9.04 -22.97 0.40
C ALA A 30 8.79 -21.55 -0.11
N ILE A 31 7.98 -21.39 -1.16
CA ILE A 31 7.59 -20.07 -1.69
C ILE A 31 6.84 -19.27 -0.62
N LEU A 32 5.87 -19.88 0.05
CA LEU A 32 5.09 -19.22 1.09
C LEU A 32 5.94 -18.82 2.30
N ALA A 33 6.91 -19.64 2.70
CA ALA A 33 7.84 -19.30 3.78
C ALA A 33 8.65 -18.04 3.43
N GLN A 34 9.22 -17.98 2.22
CA GLN A 34 9.98 -16.81 1.77
C GLN A 34 9.12 -15.53 1.71
N LEU A 35 7.88 -15.64 1.21
CA LEU A 35 6.96 -14.51 1.16
C LEU A 35 6.55 -14.03 2.55
N ARG A 36 6.35 -14.94 3.51
CA ARG A 36 6.06 -14.59 4.91
C ARG A 36 7.21 -13.86 5.59
N ASP A 37 8.44 -14.22 5.25
CA ASP A 37 9.65 -13.54 5.73
C ASP A 37 9.87 -12.16 5.06
N GLY A 38 8.93 -11.71 4.23
CA GLY A 38 9.00 -10.44 3.50
C GLY A 38 10.00 -10.47 2.33
N ARG A 39 10.52 -11.65 1.97
CA ARG A 39 11.43 -11.81 0.83
C ARG A 39 10.64 -11.94 -0.46
N SER A 40 11.21 -11.46 -1.55
CA SER A 40 10.68 -11.68 -2.90
C SER A 40 11.18 -13.00 -3.47
N VAL A 41 10.31 -13.71 -4.17
CA VAL A 41 10.65 -14.95 -4.88
C VAL A 41 10.69 -14.66 -6.37
N SER A 42 11.83 -14.85 -7.03
CA SER A 42 11.97 -14.66 -8.48
C SER A 42 11.95 -16.01 -9.20
N LEU A 43 11.08 -16.14 -10.19
CA LEU A 43 10.94 -17.31 -11.05
C LEU A 43 11.32 -16.88 -12.48
N PRO A 44 12.44 -17.38 -13.06
CA PRO A 44 13.03 -16.84 -14.30
C PRO A 44 12.06 -16.67 -15.48
N SER A 45 11.11 -17.60 -15.63
CA SER A 45 10.18 -17.62 -16.77
C SER A 45 8.76 -17.13 -16.44
N ILE A 46 8.48 -16.78 -15.18
CA ILE A 46 7.12 -16.44 -14.71
C ILE A 46 7.08 -14.99 -14.20
N GLY A 47 8.14 -14.54 -13.52
CA GLY A 47 8.21 -13.21 -12.93
C GLY A 47 8.57 -13.27 -11.45
N THR A 48 8.35 -12.17 -10.74
CA THR A 48 8.72 -12.02 -9.34
C THR A 48 7.48 -11.88 -8.46
N LEU A 49 7.39 -12.72 -7.43
CA LEU A 49 6.37 -12.69 -6.40
C LEU A 49 6.87 -11.88 -5.21
N LYS A 50 6.07 -10.91 -4.76
CA LYS A 50 6.30 -10.15 -3.52
C LYS A 50 5.05 -10.22 -2.66
N ALA A 51 5.21 -10.44 -1.36
CA ALA A 51 4.09 -10.36 -0.44
C ALA A 51 3.50 -8.93 -0.48
N PRO A 52 2.16 -8.79 -0.54
CA PRO A 52 1.56 -7.47 -0.51
C PRO A 52 1.92 -6.80 0.82
N GLU A 53 2.49 -5.59 0.73
CA GLU A 53 2.67 -4.77 1.92
C GLU A 53 1.28 -4.51 2.50
N ALA A 54 1.08 -4.89 3.76
CA ALA A 54 -0.11 -4.54 4.50
C ALA A 54 -0.15 -3.02 4.58
N THR A 55 -0.86 -2.39 3.65
CA THR A 55 -1.20 -0.98 3.71
C THR A 55 -2.14 -0.85 4.89
N VAL A 56 -1.56 -0.57 6.06
CA VAL A 56 -2.33 -0.07 7.19
C VAL A 56 -2.96 1.21 6.67
N LYS A 57 -4.25 1.15 6.32
CA LYS A 57 -5.03 2.35 6.03
C LYS A 57 -4.90 3.21 7.28
N ALA A 58 -4.05 4.23 7.21
CA ALA A 58 -3.85 5.14 8.31
C ALA A 58 -5.24 5.65 8.72
N PRO A 59 -5.66 5.50 9.98
CA PRO A 59 -6.93 6.04 10.41
C PRO A 59 -6.91 7.54 10.13
N PHE A 60 -8.02 8.07 9.60
CA PHE A 60 -8.14 9.51 9.40
C PHE A 60 -7.79 10.23 10.71
N PRO A 61 -6.86 11.21 10.71
CA PRO A 61 -6.39 11.82 11.94
C PRO A 61 -7.59 12.42 12.68
N ALA A 62 -7.63 12.20 14.00
CA ALA A 62 -8.72 12.66 14.84
C ALA A 62 -8.98 14.16 14.61
N GLY A 63 -10.22 14.50 14.25
CA GLY A 63 -10.63 15.88 13.97
C GLY A 63 -10.33 16.38 12.55
N ALA A 64 -9.85 15.56 11.61
CA ALA A 64 -9.70 15.93 10.20
C ALA A 64 -11.03 16.43 9.60
N MET A 65 -12.13 15.73 9.86
CA MET A 65 -13.47 16.12 9.42
C MET A 65 -13.92 17.46 10.03
N ARG A 66 -13.55 17.72 11.30
CA ARG A 66 -13.82 19.00 11.98
C ARG A 66 -13.01 20.14 11.37
N ARG A 67 -11.74 19.90 11.01
CA ARG A 67 -10.87 20.88 10.34
C ARG A 67 -11.37 21.18 8.93
N GLN A 68 -11.77 20.16 8.17
CA GLN A 68 -12.34 20.32 6.83
C GLN A 68 -13.65 21.12 6.88
N ARG A 69 -14.56 20.79 7.80
CA ARG A 69 -15.82 21.54 8.00
C ARG A 69 -15.60 23.00 8.39
N LYS A 70 -14.58 23.29 9.23
CA LYS A 70 -14.21 24.67 9.57
C LYS A 70 -13.57 25.43 8.41
N ALA A 71 -12.88 24.75 7.50
CA ALA A 71 -12.32 25.37 6.30
C ALA A 71 -13.43 25.72 5.31
N SER A 72 -14.37 24.79 5.06
CA SER A 72 -15.49 25.01 4.14
C SER A 72 -16.47 26.09 4.63
N LEU A 73 -16.70 26.19 5.94
CA LEU A 73 -17.53 27.26 6.52
C LEU A 73 -16.87 28.63 6.40
N ARG A 74 -15.55 28.72 6.61
CA ARG A 74 -14.81 29.98 6.42
C ARG A 74 -14.81 30.43 4.97
N SER A 75 -14.68 29.52 4.01
CA SER A 75 -14.79 29.88 2.59
C SER A 75 -16.20 30.35 2.22
N ALA A 76 -17.25 29.73 2.78
CA ALA A 76 -18.63 30.16 2.54
C ALA A 76 -18.89 31.59 3.06
N GLN A 77 -18.39 31.92 4.25
CA GLN A 77 -18.50 33.26 4.84
C GLN A 77 -17.77 34.34 4.04
N VAL A 78 -16.63 34.00 3.41
CA VAL A 78 -15.86 34.94 2.56
C VAL A 78 -16.63 35.25 1.27
N ILE A 79 -17.32 34.27 0.70
CA ILE A 79 -18.12 34.44 -0.53
C ILE A 79 -19.37 35.30 -0.25
N GLU A 80 -20.06 35.07 0.87
CA GLU A 80 -21.24 35.87 1.26
C GLU A 80 -20.88 37.32 1.60
N ALA A 81 -19.67 37.59 2.11
CA ALA A 81 -19.18 38.93 2.39
C ALA A 81 -18.73 39.73 1.15
N GLY A 82 -18.81 39.15 -0.05
CA GLY A 82 -18.40 39.79 -1.30
C GLY A 82 -16.88 39.94 -1.46
N GLU A 83 -16.08 39.29 -0.62
CA GLU A 83 -14.63 39.27 -0.76
C GLU A 83 -14.19 38.18 -1.75
N PRO A 84 -13.20 38.44 -2.63
CA PRO A 84 -12.73 37.44 -3.57
C PRO A 84 -12.14 36.23 -2.82
N PHE A 85 -12.68 35.04 -3.11
CA PHE A 85 -12.14 33.78 -2.60
C PHE A 85 -10.74 33.54 -3.18
N VAL A 86 -9.71 33.70 -2.36
CA VAL A 86 -8.33 33.37 -2.73
C VAL A 86 -8.04 31.92 -2.31
N PRO A 87 -7.81 30.98 -3.25
CA PRO A 87 -7.45 29.60 -2.92
C PRO A 87 -6.15 29.57 -2.10
N ALA A 88 -6.04 28.63 -1.16
CA ALA A 88 -4.97 28.57 -0.17
C ALA A 88 -3.54 28.44 -0.76
N GLY A 89 -3.41 28.16 -2.07
CA GLY A 89 -2.15 28.13 -2.81
C GLY A 89 -1.62 29.50 -3.27
N ASP A 90 -2.46 30.54 -3.32
CA ASP A 90 -2.09 31.86 -3.86
C ASP A 90 -1.67 32.87 -2.79
N ARG A 91 -1.65 32.48 -1.51
CA ARG A 91 -1.04 33.32 -0.48
C ARG A 91 0.46 33.04 -0.47
N PRO A 92 1.34 34.01 -0.74
CA PRO A 92 2.75 33.84 -0.43
C PRO A 92 2.82 33.49 1.06
N THR A 93 3.28 32.28 1.36
CA THR A 93 3.54 31.86 2.72
C THR A 93 4.66 32.78 3.20
N ARG A 94 4.32 33.88 3.89
CA ARG A 94 5.30 34.63 4.68
C ARG A 94 5.84 33.64 5.70
N ARG A 95 6.96 33.00 5.35
CA ARG A 95 7.83 32.34 6.31
C ARG A 95 8.30 33.47 7.23
N TYR A 96 7.60 33.65 8.35
CA TYR A 96 8.13 34.39 9.47
C TYR A 96 9.38 33.63 9.93
N PHE A 97 10.55 34.02 9.41
CA PHE A 97 11.80 33.78 10.12
C PHE A 97 11.77 34.71 11.33
N GLY A 98 11.19 34.21 12.42
CA GLY A 98 11.28 34.86 13.71
C GLY A 98 12.59 34.49 14.38
N HIS A 99 13.32 35.53 14.79
CA HIS A 99 14.31 35.62 15.87
C HIS A 99 15.82 35.46 15.57
N GLY A 100 16.53 36.54 15.87
CA GLY A 100 17.98 36.63 16.07
C GLY A 100 18.40 38.08 16.31
N ILE A 101 18.39 38.51 17.57
CA ILE A 101 19.03 39.73 18.11
C ILE A 101 20.55 39.64 17.88
N MET A 102 21.21 40.80 17.69
CA MET A 102 22.65 41.16 17.72
C MET A 102 23.02 41.96 16.46
N ALA A 103 23.65 43.14 16.48
CA ALA A 103 24.23 43.98 17.52
C ALA A 103 24.09 45.46 17.07
#